data_AF-A0AAN6WMV8-F1
#
_entry.id   AF-A0AAN6WMV8-F1
#
_cell.length_a   1.000
_cell.length_b   1.000
_cell.length_c   1.000
_cell.angle_alpha   90.00
_cell.angle_beta   90.00
_cell.angle_gamma   90.00
#
_symmetry.space_group_name_H-M   'P 1'
#
loop_
_entity.id
_entity.type
_entity.pdbx_description
1 polymer ?
#
loop_
_entity_poly.entity_id
_entity_poly.type
_entity_poly.pdbx_seq_one_letter_code
_entity_poly.pdbx_strand_id
1 'polypeptide(L)'
;MDPLTIIASAVGISRSVTTVAEGIRWITSLKNAPLEFLDLHNELETVQGYLDVLRRTLEPLQENAQEPTALVLTQIATCLPTLNDDVTQIQQLSASLLAHWDDRKRVRKINWRRHQDIVAIHRDRIRRRRVDLAQTVALLQPAQG
;
A
#
# COMPACT_ATOMS: atom_id res chain seq x y z
N MET A 1 18.95 -16.24 12.11
CA MET A 1 18.15 -16.24 10.86
C MET A 1 19.07 -16.20 9.64
N ASP A 2 18.57 -16.38 8.41
CA ASP A 2 19.39 -16.27 7.21
C ASP A 2 19.35 -14.83 6.61
N PRO A 3 20.48 -14.28 6.15
CA PRO A 3 20.55 -12.94 5.55
C PRO A 3 19.63 -12.72 4.34
N LEU A 4 19.22 -13.79 3.64
CA LEU A 4 18.38 -13.67 2.44
C LEU A 4 16.96 -13.25 2.81
N THR A 5 16.43 -13.70 3.94
CA THR A 5 15.10 -13.30 4.43
C THR A 5 15.03 -11.79 4.74
N ILE A 6 16.10 -11.22 5.29
CA ILE A 6 16.20 -9.77 5.58
C ILE A 6 16.29 -8.97 4.28
N ILE A 7 17.13 -9.42 3.33
CA ILE A 7 17.27 -8.78 2.01
C ILE A 7 15.95 -8.84 1.24
N ALA A 8 15.28 -9.99 1.21
CA ALA A 8 13.98 -10.17 0.56
C ALA A 8 12.91 -9.24 1.15
N SER A 9 12.91 -9.05 2.47
CA SER A 9 12.00 -8.13 3.16
C SER A 9 12.26 -6.67 2.75
N ALA A 10 13.52 -6.24 2.72
CA ALA A 10 13.89 -4.88 2.31
C ALA A 10 13.55 -4.60 0.83
N VAL A 11 13.78 -5.58 -0.05
CA VAL A 11 13.37 -5.51 -1.46
C VAL A 11 11.85 -5.43 -1.57
N GLY A 12 11.12 -6.24 -0.80
CA GLY A 12 9.66 -6.22 -0.75
C GLY A 12 9.11 -4.86 -0.31
N ILE A 13 9.73 -4.23 0.70
CA ILE A 13 9.34 -2.89 1.17
C ILE A 13 9.59 -1.86 0.08
N SER A 14 10.77 -1.88 -0.53
CA SER A 14 11.14 -0.93 -1.59
C SER A 14 10.19 -1.01 -2.78
N ARG A 15 9.84 -2.23 -3.21
CA ARG A 15 8.83 -2.46 -4.24
C ARG A 15 7.47 -1.89 -3.82
N SER A 16 7.05 -2.17 -2.59
CA SER A 16 5.76 -1.69 -2.06
C SER A 16 5.68 -0.17 -1.99
N VAL A 17 6.76 0.51 -1.62
CA VAL A 17 6.85 1.98 -1.63
C VAL A 17 6.61 2.52 -3.04
N THR A 18 7.27 1.94 -4.05
CA THR A 18 7.10 2.34 -5.45
C THR A 18 5.67 2.11 -5.92
N THR A 19 5.11 0.92 -5.70
CA THR A 19 3.73 0.57 -6.11
C THR A 19 2.71 1.52 -5.48
N VAL A 20 2.84 1.80 -4.18
CA VAL A 20 1.94 2.72 -3.45
C VAL A 20 2.10 4.16 -3.95
N ALA A 21 3.33 4.63 -4.16
CA ALA A 21 3.59 5.97 -4.69
C ALA A 21 3.00 6.16 -6.10
N GLU A 22 3.08 5.14 -6.95
CA GLU A 22 2.43 5.13 -8.26
C GLU A 22 0.90 5.18 -8.12
N GLY A 23 0.33 4.43 -7.18
CA GLY A 23 -1.10 4.48 -6.84
C GLY A 23 -1.56 5.89 -6.43
N ILE A 24 -0.80 6.57 -5.57
CA ILE A 24 -1.08 7.94 -5.11
C ILE A 24 -0.98 8.94 -6.28
N ARG A 25 0.10 8.89 -7.06
CA ARG A 25 0.27 9.74 -8.27
C ARG A 25 -0.86 9.53 -9.26
N TRP A 26 -1.33 8.30 -9.38
CA TRP A 26 -2.44 7.97 -10.24
C TRP A 26 -3.75 8.62 -9.75
N ILE A 27 -4.11 8.48 -8.47
CA ILE A 27 -5.34 9.10 -7.91
C ILE A 27 -5.29 10.62 -8.01
N THR A 28 -4.15 11.24 -7.71
CA THR A 28 -3.99 12.70 -7.78
C THR A 28 -4.12 13.24 -9.21
N SER A 29 -3.91 12.41 -10.23
CA SER A 29 -4.10 12.79 -11.64
C SER A 29 -5.57 12.90 -12.08
N LEU A 30 -6.51 12.44 -11.24
CA LEU A 30 -7.94 12.40 -11.50
C LEU A 30 -8.61 13.74 -11.15
N LYS A 31 -9.14 14.44 -12.16
CA LYS A 31 -9.83 15.72 -11.96
C LYS A 31 -11.28 15.49 -11.51
N ASN A 32 -11.62 15.89 -10.28
CA ASN A 32 -12.91 15.59 -9.61
C ASN A 32 -13.08 14.10 -9.30
N ALA A 33 -12.06 13.49 -8.68
CA ALA A 33 -12.15 12.12 -8.18
C ALA A 33 -13.39 11.96 -7.26
N PRO A 34 -14.21 10.92 -7.47
CA PRO A 34 -15.23 10.51 -6.50
C PRO A 34 -14.66 10.36 -5.09
N LEU A 35 -15.51 10.55 -4.07
CA LEU A 35 -15.12 10.51 -2.66
C LEU A 35 -14.36 9.23 -2.29
N GLU A 36 -14.75 8.11 -2.87
CA GLU A 36 -14.15 6.79 -2.62
C GLU A 36 -12.70 6.71 -3.11
N PHE A 37 -12.33 7.44 -4.17
CA PHE A 37 -10.94 7.56 -4.60
C PHE A 37 -10.14 8.48 -3.69
N LEU A 38 -10.77 9.52 -3.12
CA LEU A 38 -10.13 10.37 -2.11
C LEU A 38 -9.90 9.60 -0.80
N ASP A 39 -10.85 8.78 -0.38
CA ASP A 39 -10.68 7.87 0.76
C ASP A 39 -9.51 6.91 0.49
N LEU A 40 -9.50 6.29 -0.68
CA LEU A 40 -8.42 5.40 -1.09
C LEU A 40 -7.06 6.10 -1.10
N HIS A 41 -6.98 7.35 -1.56
CA HIS A 41 -5.77 8.16 -1.50
C HIS A 41 -5.26 8.29 -0.06
N ASN A 42 -6.14 8.65 0.88
CA ASN A 42 -5.77 8.79 2.29
C ASN A 42 -5.28 7.47 2.89
N GLU A 43 -5.90 6.34 2.54
CA GLU A 43 -5.45 5.02 2.98
C GLU A 43 -4.06 4.69 2.42
N LEU A 44 -3.81 4.98 1.13
CA LEU A 44 -2.51 4.77 0.49
C LEU A 44 -1.42 5.67 1.08
N GLU A 45 -1.70 6.93 1.36
CA GLU A 45 -0.75 7.83 2.06
C GLU A 45 -0.38 7.28 3.44
N THR A 46 -1.37 6.77 4.17
CA THR A 46 -1.11 6.18 5.49
C THR A 46 -0.27 4.91 5.38
N VAL A 47 -0.57 4.04 4.40
CA VAL A 47 0.25 2.86 4.09
C VAL A 47 1.68 3.26 3.71
N GLN A 48 1.85 4.30 2.89
CA GLN A 48 3.17 4.82 2.52
C GLN A 48 3.96 5.25 3.76
N GLY A 49 3.32 5.94 4.70
CA GLY A 49 3.93 6.30 5.98
C GLY A 49 4.42 5.07 6.77
N TYR A 50 3.63 4.00 6.85
CA TYR A 50 4.08 2.77 7.51
C TYR A 50 5.22 2.07 6.78
N LEU A 51 5.18 2.03 5.44
CA LEU A 51 6.28 1.46 4.64
C LEU A 51 7.59 2.25 4.83
N ASP A 52 7.51 3.57 4.95
CA ASP A 52 8.68 4.41 5.23
C ASP A 52 9.26 4.14 6.62
N VAL A 53 8.41 3.93 7.63
CA VAL A 53 8.86 3.50 8.97
C VAL A 53 9.54 2.13 8.89
N LEU A 54 8.92 1.15 8.24
CA LEU A 54 9.51 -0.19 8.07
C LEU A 54 10.86 -0.15 7.36
N ARG A 55 10.98 0.67 6.30
CA ARG A 55 12.23 0.87 5.57
C ARG A 55 13.33 1.43 6.48
N ARG A 56 13.04 2.52 7.19
CA ARG A 56 13.98 3.18 8.11
C ARG A 56 14.39 2.29 9.29
N THR A 57 13.51 1.40 9.73
CA THR A 57 13.82 0.45 10.80
C THR A 57 14.66 -0.72 10.31
N LEU A 58 14.50 -1.15 9.05
CA LEU A 58 15.25 -2.30 8.51
C LEU A 58 16.60 -1.95 7.91
N GLU A 59 16.81 -0.74 7.40
CA GLU A 59 18.10 -0.24 6.90
C GLU A 59 19.23 -0.41 7.94
N PRO A 60 19.08 0.07 9.19
CA PRO A 60 20.11 -0.08 10.22
C PRO A 60 20.34 -1.52 10.67
N LEU A 61 19.32 -2.39 10.54
CA LEU A 61 19.41 -3.81 10.90
C LEU A 61 20.21 -4.61 9.87
N GLN A 62 20.25 -4.15 8.61
CA GLN A 62 21.18 -4.67 7.60
C GLN A 62 22.64 -4.32 7.94
N GLU A 63 22.88 -3.17 8.57
CA GLU A 63 24.22 -2.65 8.84
C GLU A 63 24.80 -3.10 10.21
N ASN A 64 23.96 -3.24 11.25
CA ASN A 64 24.43 -3.39 12.64
C ASN A 64 24.24 -4.80 13.26
N ALA A 65 23.86 -5.82 12.48
CA ALA A 65 23.68 -7.21 12.95
C ALA A 65 22.70 -7.39 14.13
N GLN A 66 21.87 -6.38 14.46
CA GLN A 66 20.72 -6.59 15.32
C GLN A 66 19.67 -7.37 14.51
N GLU A 67 19.32 -8.57 14.96
CA GLU A 67 18.31 -9.37 14.26
C GLU A 67 16.92 -8.75 14.49
N PRO A 68 16.20 -8.31 13.43
CA PRO A 68 14.76 -8.07 13.53
C PRO A 68 14.10 -9.36 14.03
N THR A 69 13.07 -9.28 14.88
CA THR A 69 12.43 -10.51 15.38
C THR A 69 11.87 -11.31 14.20
N ALA A 70 12.07 -12.64 14.19
CA ALA A 70 11.58 -13.51 13.12
C ALA A 70 10.07 -13.32 12.82
N LEU A 71 9.30 -12.96 13.85
CA LEU A 71 7.87 -12.61 13.76
C LEU A 71 7.61 -11.42 12.82
N VAL A 72 8.41 -10.36 12.94
CA VAL A 72 8.24 -9.13 12.14
C VAL A 72 8.57 -9.39 10.67
N LEU A 73 9.67 -10.09 10.39
CA LEU A 73 10.03 -10.45 9.01
C LEU A 73 8.99 -11.37 8.36
N THR A 74 8.42 -12.31 9.12
CA THR A 74 7.33 -13.18 8.64
C THR A 74 6.07 -12.37 8.31
N GLN A 75 5.72 -11.38 9.14
CA GLN A 75 4.58 -10.50 8.88
C GLN A 75 4.82 -9.61 7.64
N ILE A 76 6.04 -9.09 7.47
CA ILE A 76 6.41 -8.32 6.29
C ILE A 76 6.33 -9.18 5.03
N ALA A 77 6.88 -10.39 5.07
CA ALA A 77 6.88 -11.32 3.94
C ALA A 77 5.48 -11.76 3.51
N THR A 78 4.50 -11.75 4.42
CA THR A 78 3.10 -12.11 4.14
C THR A 78 2.24 -10.91 3.75
N CYS A 79 2.43 -9.76 4.38
CA CYS A 79 1.61 -8.56 4.15
C CYS A 79 1.99 -7.83 2.85
N LEU A 80 3.28 -7.74 2.51
CA LEU A 80 3.71 -6.91 1.38
C LEU A 80 3.31 -7.46 0.00
N PRO A 81 3.40 -8.77 -0.29
CA PRO A 81 2.94 -9.28 -1.58
C PRO A 81 1.44 -9.00 -1.79
N THR A 82 0.63 -9.24 -0.78
CA THR A 82 -0.82 -9.03 -0.87
C THR A 82 -1.18 -7.54 -0.99
N LEU A 83 -0.46 -6.65 -0.31
CA LEU A 83 -0.60 -5.21 -0.50
C LEU A 83 -0.27 -4.79 -1.94
N ASN A 84 0.84 -5.28 -2.50
CA ASN A 84 1.24 -4.96 -3.87
C ASN A 84 0.18 -5.42 -4.89
N ASP A 85 -0.36 -6.63 -4.70
CA ASP A 85 -1.41 -7.17 -5.56
C ASP A 85 -2.69 -6.33 -5.47
N ASP A 86 -3.12 -5.95 -4.25
CA ASP A 86 -4.31 -5.12 -4.05
C ASP A 86 -4.13 -3.73 -4.69
N VAL A 87 -2.97 -3.09 -4.54
CA VAL A 87 -2.68 -1.78 -5.16
C VAL A 87 -2.61 -1.90 -6.69
N THR A 88 -2.00 -2.96 -7.22
CA THR A 88 -1.92 -3.21 -8.67
C THR A 88 -3.31 -3.46 -9.27
N GLN A 89 -4.16 -4.23 -8.59
CA GLN A 89 -5.53 -4.48 -9.03
C GLN A 89 -6.35 -3.20 -9.08
N ILE A 90 -6.16 -2.30 -8.11
CA ILE A 90 -6.79 -0.97 -8.12
C ILE A 90 -6.31 -0.14 -9.30
N GLN A 91 -5.01 -0.11 -9.57
CA GLN A 91 -4.48 0.62 -10.72
C GLN A 91 -5.07 0.08 -12.03
N GLN A 92 -5.15 -1.23 -12.20
CA GLN A 92 -5.73 -1.88 -13.39
C GLN A 92 -7.23 -1.60 -13.54
N LEU A 93 -8.00 -1.79 -12.46
CA LEU A 93 -9.44 -1.51 -12.43
C LEU A 93 -9.69 -0.05 -12.79
N SER A 94 -8.85 0.83 -12.27
CA SER A 94 -9.06 2.25 -12.45
C SER A 94 -8.54 2.77 -13.79
N ALA A 95 -7.53 2.14 -14.39
CA ALA A 95 -7.14 2.33 -15.78
C ALA A 95 -8.25 1.89 -16.75
N SER A 96 -8.91 0.76 -16.46
CA SER A 96 -10.10 0.31 -17.19
C SER A 96 -11.26 1.29 -17.06
N LEU A 97 -11.48 1.84 -15.87
CA LEU A 97 -12.44 2.91 -15.64
C LEU A 97 -12.12 4.19 -16.40
N LEU A 98 -10.83 4.56 -16.46
CA LEU A 98 -10.31 5.74 -17.17
C LEU A 98 -10.45 5.64 -18.69
N ALA A 99 -10.35 4.43 -19.26
CA ALA A 99 -10.63 4.21 -20.69
C ALA A 99 -12.06 4.61 -21.07
N HIS A 100 -12.96 4.71 -20.09
CA HIS A 100 -14.35 5.14 -20.24
C HIS A 100 -14.59 6.58 -19.75
N TRP A 101 -13.54 7.34 -19.46
CA TRP A 101 -13.63 8.76 -19.13
C TRP A 101 -13.65 9.58 -20.42
N ASP A 102 -14.51 10.58 -20.44
CA ASP A 102 -14.52 11.61 -21.48
C ASP A 102 -13.20 12.39 -21.46
N ASP A 103 -12.85 13.07 -22.55
CA ASP A 103 -11.61 13.87 -22.76
C ASP A 103 -11.33 14.88 -21.62
N ARG A 104 -12.34 15.16 -20.79
CA ARG A 104 -12.27 16.00 -19.59
C ARG A 104 -11.84 15.27 -18.32
N LYS A 105 -11.42 14.00 -18.40
CA LYS A 105 -11.12 13.12 -17.27
C LYS A 105 -12.27 13.04 -16.24
N ARG A 106 -13.51 12.97 -16.72
CA ARG A 106 -14.70 12.85 -15.85
C ARG A 106 -15.31 11.47 -16.01
N VAL A 107 -15.51 10.76 -14.89
CA VAL A 107 -16.27 9.52 -14.88
C VAL A 107 -17.72 9.83 -15.23
N ARG A 108 -18.29 9.18 -16.24
CA ARG A 108 -19.76 9.22 -16.43
C ARG A 108 -20.43 8.56 -15.23
N LYS A 109 -21.41 9.23 -14.61
CA LYS A 109 -22.09 8.80 -13.37
C LYS A 109 -22.64 7.37 -13.41
N ILE A 110 -23.10 6.90 -14.58
CA ILE A 110 -23.59 5.52 -14.79
C ILE A 110 -22.45 4.50 -14.73
N ASN A 111 -21.32 4.80 -15.36
CA ASN A 111 -20.15 3.91 -15.33
C ASN A 111 -19.55 3.89 -13.92
N TRP A 112 -19.58 5.03 -13.22
CA TRP A 112 -19.17 5.10 -11.81
C TRP A 112 -19.99 4.17 -10.93
N ARG A 113 -21.33 4.25 -10.99
CA ARG A 113 -22.22 3.40 -10.18
C ARG A 113 -21.97 1.91 -10.36
N ARG A 114 -21.57 1.46 -11.55
CA ARG A 114 -21.29 0.04 -11.83
C ARG A 114 -20.00 -0.47 -11.18
N HIS A 115 -19.05 0.43 -10.89
CA HIS A 115 -17.74 0.05 -10.38
C HIS A 115 -17.48 0.55 -8.95
N GLN A 116 -18.40 1.35 -8.39
CA GLN A 116 -18.33 1.89 -7.04
C GLN A 116 -18.17 0.77 -6.00
N ASP A 117 -18.94 -0.31 -6.13
CA ASP A 117 -18.85 -1.47 -5.24
C ASP A 117 -17.48 -2.15 -5.31
N ILE A 118 -16.89 -2.22 -6.51
CA ILE A 118 -15.58 -2.85 -6.70
C ILE A 118 -14.47 -1.97 -6.08
N VAL A 119 -14.51 -0.66 -6.32
CA VAL A 119 -13.59 0.30 -5.68
C VAL A 119 -13.72 0.25 -4.16
N ALA A 120 -14.94 0.15 -3.63
CA ALA A 120 -15.19 0.01 -2.19
C ALA A 120 -14.58 -1.28 -1.62
N ILE A 121 -14.72 -2.42 -2.32
CA ILE A 121 -14.10 -3.70 -1.91
C ILE A 121 -12.59 -3.56 -1.82
N HIS A 122 -11.95 -2.96 -2.82
CA HIS A 122 -10.50 -2.79 -2.80
C HIS A 122 -10.02 -1.81 -1.74
N ARG A 123 -10.74 -0.70 -1.54
CA ARG A 123 -10.48 0.24 -0.44
C ARG A 123 -10.54 -0.49 0.91
N ASP A 124 -11.54 -1.31 1.12
CA ASP A 124 -11.69 -2.05 2.38
C ASP A 124 -10.60 -3.12 2.56
N ARG A 125 -10.08 -3.70 1.48
CA ARG A 125 -8.88 -4.56 1.53
C ARG A 125 -7.65 -3.77 1.95
N ILE A 126 -7.38 -2.62 1.33
CA ILE A 126 -6.25 -1.76 1.70
C ILE A 126 -6.36 -1.30 3.14
N ARG A 127 -7.57 -0.96 3.62
CA ARG A 127 -7.81 -0.65 5.04
C ARG A 127 -7.38 -1.78 5.96
N ARG A 128 -7.68 -3.04 5.63
CA ARG A 128 -7.21 -4.19 6.40
C ARG A 128 -5.69 -4.30 6.37
N ARG A 129 -5.07 -4.14 5.19
CA ARG A 129 -3.60 -4.15 5.05
C ARG A 129 -2.92 -3.03 5.83
N ARG A 130 -3.55 -1.86 5.90
CA ARG A 130 -3.09 -0.74 6.73
C ARG A 130 -3.08 -1.13 8.21
N VAL A 131 -4.12 -1.82 8.69
CA VAL A 131 -4.16 -2.32 10.08
C VAL A 131 -3.07 -3.37 10.32
N ASP A 132 -2.88 -4.32 9.40
CA ASP A 132 -1.83 -5.35 9.49
C ASP A 132 -0.43 -4.70 9.55
N LEU A 133 -0.18 -3.69 8.71
CA LEU A 133 1.07 -2.91 8.71
C LEU A 133 1.24 -2.09 9.98
N ALA A 134 0.18 -1.45 10.48
CA ALA A 134 0.23 -0.70 11.73
C ALA A 134 0.63 -1.59 12.91
N GLN A 135 0.10 -2.82 12.97
CA GLN A 135 0.50 -3.80 13.98
C GLN A 135 1.96 -4.22 13.83
N THR A 136 2.40 -4.46 12.60
CA THR A 136 3.80 -4.80 12.31
C THR A 136 4.75 -3.67 12.73
N VAL A 137 4.38 -2.41 12.47
CA VAL A 137 5.14 -1.24 12.91
C VAL A 137 5.12 -1.09 14.43
N ALA A 138 4.00 -1.34 15.10
CA ALA A 138 3.90 -1.27 16.56
C ALA A 138 4.82 -2.28 17.26
N LEU A 139 5.01 -3.47 16.67
CA LEU A 139 5.95 -4.49 17.18
C LEU A 139 7.42 -4.06 17.05
N LEU A 140 7.71 -3.12 16.15
CA LEU A 140 9.05 -2.58 15.92
C LEU A 140 9.36 -1.35 16.78
N GLN A 141 8.34 -0.70 17.33
CA GLN A 141 8.57 0.37 18.29
C GLN A 141 9.01 -0.27 19.61
N PRO A 142 10.19 0.08 20.16
CA PRO A 142 10.53 -0.34 21.51
C PRO A 142 9.39 0.14 22.41
N ALA A 143 8.86 -0.76 23.24
CA ALA A 143 7.91 -0.39 24.29
C ALA A 143 8.57 0.77 25.06
N GLN A 144 8.09 2.00 24.82
CA GLN A 144 8.56 3.13 25.58
C GLN A 144 8.08 2.86 27.01
N GLY A 145 9.04 2.49 27.85
CA GLY A 145 8.83 2.33 29.29
C GLY A 145 8.48 3.65 29.94
#